data_AF-A0A972EWH3-F1
#
_entry.id   AF-A0A972EWH3-F1
#
_cell.length_a   1.000
_cell.length_b   1.000
_cell.length_c   1.000
_cell.angle_alpha   90.00
_cell.angle_beta   90.00
_cell.angle_gamma   90.00
#
_symmetry.space_group_name_H-M   'P 1'
#
loop_
_entity.id
_entity.type
_entity.pdbx_description
1 polymer ?
#
loop_
_entity_poly.entity_id
_entity_poly.type
_entity_poly.pdbx_seq_one_letter_code
_entity_poly.pdbx_strand_id
1 'polypeptide(L)' 'MSQITHVVKRNGTLVPFTPERITNAIYRAAVAVGGRDRKTSEELADQVVALLEQ' A
#
# COMPACT_ATOMS: atom_id res chain seq x y z
N MET A 1 -12.46 -1.31 6.47
CA MET A 1 -11.49 -0.37 7.07
C MET A 1 -10.42 -1.21 7.72
N SER A 2 -9.14 -0.91 7.52
CA SER A 2 -8.08 -1.71 8.13
C SER A 2 -7.99 -1.45 9.64
N GLN A 3 -7.76 -2.50 10.42
CA GLN A 3 -7.47 -2.44 11.86
C GLN A 3 -6.09 -1.85 12.14
N ILE A 4 -5.21 -1.82 11.13
CA ILE A 4 -3.90 -1.19 11.22
C ILE A 4 -4.06 0.32 11.26
N THR A 5 -3.59 0.94 12.35
CA THR A 5 -3.70 2.39 12.55
C THR A 5 -2.40 3.14 12.26
N HIS A 6 -1.24 2.49 12.44
CA HIS A 6 0.07 3.14 12.35
C HIS A 6 1.15 2.24 11.75
N VAL A 7 2.20 2.86 11.23
CA VAL A 7 3.42 2.21 10.72
C VAL A 7 4.64 2.84 11.37
N VAL A 8 5.60 2.01 11.75
CA VAL A 8 6.94 2.45 12.14
C VAL A 8 7.79 2.61 10.89
N LYS A 9 8.21 3.84 10.57
CA LYS A 9 9.12 4.11 9.45
C LYS A 9 10.54 3.60 9.76
N ARG A 10 11.39 3.53 8.73
CA ARG A 10 12.80 3.10 8.83
C ARG A 10 13.64 3.90 9.84
N ASN A 11 13.28 5.16 10.07
CA ASN A 11 13.92 6.03 11.06
C ASN A 11 13.33 5.91 12.47
N GLY A 12 12.45 4.93 12.73
CA GLY A 12 11.78 4.71 14.01
C GLY A 12 10.54 5.58 14.25
N THR A 13 10.20 6.52 13.36
CA THR A 13 9.04 7.40 13.56
C THR A 13 7.72 6.66 13.32
N LEU A 14 6.75 6.86 14.22
CA LEU A 14 5.39 6.34 14.09
C LEU A 14 4.55 7.32 13.25
N VAL A 15 3.87 6.81 12.23
CA VAL A 15 2.94 7.61 11.40
C VAL A 15 1.63 6.89 11.16
N PRO A 16 0.52 7.61 10.87
CA PRO A 16 -0.73 6.97 10.49
C PRO A 16 -0.56 6.05 9.29
N PHE A 17 -1.17 4.87 9.37
CA PHE A 17 -1.28 3.93 8.27
C PHE A 17 -2.31 4.43 7.26
N THR A 18 -1.98 4.38 5.98
CA THR A 18 -2.96 4.57 4.91
C THR A 18 -2.70 3.55 3.79
N PRO A 19 -3.70 2.75 3.39
CA PRO A 19 -3.53 1.73 2.34
C PRO A 19 -3.16 2.35 0.98
N GLU A 20 -3.58 3.59 0.74
CA GLU A 20 -3.23 4.34 -0.47
C GLU A 20 -1.72 4.52 -0.69
N ARG A 21 -0.89 4.47 0.37
CA ARG A 21 0.57 4.49 0.19
C ARG A 21 1.11 3.20 -0.42
N ILE A 22 0.46 2.06 -0.16
CA ILE A 22 0.77 0.76 -0.78
C ILE A 22 0.32 0.80 -2.24
N THR A 23 -0.92 1.19 -2.51
CA THR A 23 -1.47 1.36 -3.86
C THR A 23 -0.57 2.23 -4.73
N ASN A 24 -0.16 3.40 -4.22
CA ASN A 24 0.70 4.32 -4.96
C ASN A 24 2.09 3.73 -5.25
N ALA A 25 2.64 2.92 -4.35
CA ALA A 25 3.93 2.27 -4.57
C ALA A 25 3.83 1.23 -5.70
N ILE A 26 2.79 0.39 -5.68
CA ILE A 26 2.51 -0.60 -6.72
C ILE A 26 2.24 0.07 -8.06
N TYR A 27 1.39 1.11 -8.08
CA TYR A 27 1.05 1.85 -9.28
C TYR A 27 2.29 2.52 -9.90
N ARG A 28 3.16 3.14 -9.09
CA ARG A 28 4.41 3.74 -9.59
C ARG A 28 5.35 2.71 -10.20
N ALA A 29 5.42 1.49 -9.63
CA ALA A 29 6.19 0.40 -10.21
C ALA A 29 5.59 -0.04 -11.56
N ALA A 30 4.27 -0.16 -11.66
CA ALA A 30 3.59 -0.48 -12.92
C ALA A 30 3.84 0.59 -14.00
N VAL A 31 3.77 1.88 -13.63
CA VAL A 31 4.05 3.00 -14.55
C VAL A 31 5.49 2.97 -15.06
N ALA A 32 6.46 2.63 -14.22
CA ALA A 32 7.86 2.54 -14.62
C ALA A 32 8.12 1.48 -15.70
N VAL A 33 7.26 0.44 -15.78
CA VAL A 33 7.33 -0.62 -16.80
C VAL A 33 6.31 -0.44 -17.93
N GLY A 34 5.62 0.71 -18.00
CA GLY A 34 4.67 1.05 -19.07
C GLY A 34 3.21 0.68 -18.80
N GLY A 35 2.89 0.08 -17.65
CA GLY A 35 1.52 -0.18 -17.20
C GLY A 35 0.84 1.07 -16.64
N ARG A 36 -0.50 1.16 -16.75
CA ARG A 36 -1.28 2.29 -16.19
C ARG A 36 -2.55 1.85 -15.47
N ASP A 37 -2.62 0.58 -15.07
CA ASP A 37 -3.78 0.06 -14.38
C ASP A 37 -3.70 0.35 -12.87
N ARG A 38 -4.40 1.42 -12.47
CA ARG A 38 -4.55 1.79 -11.07
C ARG A 38 -5.47 0.82 -10.32
N LYS A 39 -6.48 0.26 -10.99
CA LYS A 39 -7.45 -0.65 -10.36
C LYS A 39 -6.77 -1.93 -9.90
N THR A 40 -5.93 -2.54 -10.73
CA THR A 40 -5.12 -3.69 -10.32
C THR A 40 -4.17 -3.35 -9.16
N SER A 41 -3.65 -2.12 -9.12
CA SER A 41 -2.79 -1.67 -8.02
C SER A 41 -3.57 -1.53 -6.69
N GLU A 42 -4.85 -1.15 -6.76
CA GLU A 42 -5.76 -1.09 -5.61
C GLU A 42 -6.09 -2.50 -5.12
N GLU A 43 -6.48 -3.41 -6.01
CA GLU A 43 -6.77 -4.82 -5.68
C GLU A 43 -5.57 -5.54 -5.05
N LEU A 44 -4.35 -5.29 -5.53
CA LEU A 44 -3.13 -5.83 -4.93
C LEU A 44 -2.83 -5.20 -3.56
N ALA A 45 -3.09 -3.91 -3.38
CA ALA A 45 -2.93 -3.26 -2.09
C ALA A 45 -3.88 -3.83 -1.03
N ASP A 46 -5.13 -4.11 -1.40
CA ASP A 46 -6.11 -4.75 -0.52
C ASP A 46 -5.66 -6.14 -0.07
N GLN A 47 -5.03 -6.93 -0.97
CA GLN A 47 -4.46 -8.23 -0.61
C GLN A 47 -3.32 -8.10 0.41
N VAL A 48 -2.46 -7.09 0.28
CA VAL A 48 -1.40 -6.82 1.25
C VAL A 48 -2.00 -6.44 2.61
N VAL A 49 -3.03 -5.58 2.64
CA VAL A 49 -3.73 -5.22 3.88
C VAL A 49 -4.32 -6.47 4.52
N ALA A 50 -5.02 -7.31 3.76
CA ALA A 50 -5.60 -8.55 4.26
C ALA A 50 -4.55 -9.52 4.83
N LEU A 51 -3.35 -9.57 4.25
CA LEU A 51 -2.25 -10.38 4.78
C LEU A 51 -1.69 -9.82 6.10
N LEU A 52 -1.62 -8.50 6.24
CA LEU A 52 -1.12 -7.84 7.45
C LEU A 52 -2.11 -7.92 8.63
N GLU A 53 -3.37 -8.26 8.37
CA GLU A 53 -4.45 -8.38 9.35
C GLU A 53 -4.75 -9.81 9.81
N GLN A 54 -4.03 -10.80 9.27
CA GLN A 54 -4.07 -12.19 9.75
C GLN A 54 -3.30 -12.35 11.06
#